data_AF-A0A7W7Q497-F1
#
_entry.id   AF-A0A7W7Q497-F1
#
_cell.length_a   1.000
_cell.length_b   1.000
_cell.length_c   1.000
_cell.angle_alpha   90.00
_cell.angle_beta   90.00
_cell.angle_gamma   90.00
#
_symmetry.space_group_name_H-M   'P 1'
#
loop_
_entity.id
_entity.type
_entity.pdbx_description
1 polymer ?
#
loop_
_entity_poly.entity_id
_entity_poly.type
_entity_poly.pdbx_seq_one_letter_code
_entity_poly.pdbx_strand_id
1 'polypeptide(L)'
;MATAVTAPPAGPPTSPAIAVPAAGTVPAADPARDRAGRPLAVPVTLLRAGAALLGVYGYLVTLWLARHGSHPEPIATVREWLNRPLGVAEDFGPLAVMLLLTATGYLAAARGFGGWRLVRAYLPVLVVTVLAAAAVLAGIDVWTTPPDASVTAPNVVANLTFASHLVAAKTVLVPLAWVAGLQLVAWLVALDRRTWPTVLLLLVATGVLCLFAGDLTHLGRPLLFLPLVLVGHVTWRVLDRTLPLLAGMLLVAACLAAIIAVDRTFAGLEQWWYPVAATYAVLLLLVAVRAAGPTAATIAAHPVTRWLADRAEWLVLLGGVIGFAVLEPLRGTVPVPLGMVAALAAVGLAAEACHRLTGVITKAERA
;
A
#
# COMPACT_ATOMS: atom_id res chain seq x y z
N MET A 1 -85.20 55.07 6.04
CA MET A 1 -85.22 53.77 6.73
C MET A 1 -84.34 52.82 5.96
N ALA A 2 -83.06 52.73 6.36
CA ALA A 2 -82.08 51.82 5.76
C ALA A 2 -81.61 50.87 6.86
N THR A 3 -81.83 49.58 6.64
CA THR A 3 -81.57 48.44 7.52
C THR A 3 -80.07 48.17 7.61
N ALA A 4 -79.52 48.24 8.82
CA ALA A 4 -78.15 47.84 9.12
C ALA A 4 -78.04 46.32 9.15
N VAL A 5 -77.22 45.76 8.26
CA VAL A 5 -76.88 44.33 8.22
C VAL A 5 -75.69 44.11 9.14
N THR A 6 -75.90 43.38 10.23
CA THR A 6 -74.87 42.93 11.17
C THR A 6 -74.12 41.73 10.58
N ALA A 7 -72.80 41.85 10.47
CA ALA A 7 -71.92 40.77 10.05
C ALA A 7 -71.78 39.69 11.15
N PRO A 8 -71.67 38.40 10.78
CA PRO A 8 -71.56 37.30 11.74
C PRO A 8 -70.16 37.24 12.39
N PRO A 9 -70.05 36.67 13.61
CA PRO A 9 -68.81 36.61 14.36
C PRO A 9 -67.79 35.64 13.73
N ALA A 10 -66.52 36.07 13.74
CA ALA A 10 -65.38 35.29 13.26
C ALA A 10 -65.18 34.02 14.11
N GLY A 11 -65.10 32.87 13.44
CA GLY A 11 -64.82 31.58 14.08
C GLY A 11 -63.40 31.50 14.67
N PRO A 12 -63.16 30.56 15.60
CA PRO A 12 -61.89 30.43 16.30
C PRO A 12 -60.74 30.05 15.35
N PRO A 13 -59.51 30.53 15.62
CA PRO A 13 -58.34 30.25 14.80
C PRO A 13 -58.04 28.75 14.79
N THR A 14 -58.02 28.16 13.60
CA THR A 14 -57.55 26.80 13.37
C THR A 14 -56.09 26.68 13.74
N SER A 15 -55.79 25.83 14.73
CA SER A 15 -54.44 25.50 15.20
C SER A 15 -53.57 25.03 14.02
N PRO A 16 -52.37 25.60 13.80
CA PRO A 16 -51.50 25.18 12.70
C PRO A 16 -51.08 23.71 12.93
N ALA A 17 -51.46 22.86 11.98
CA ALA A 17 -51.02 21.48 11.95
C ALA A 17 -49.49 21.44 11.94
N ILE A 18 -48.89 20.88 13.00
CA ILE A 18 -47.47 20.56 13.04
C ILE A 18 -47.24 19.51 11.94
N ALA A 19 -46.67 19.96 10.82
CA ALA A 19 -46.26 19.07 9.74
C ALA A 19 -45.16 18.15 10.28
N VAL A 20 -45.51 16.89 10.52
CA VAL A 20 -44.54 15.82 10.77
C VAL A 20 -43.67 15.75 9.51
N PRO A 21 -42.35 16.01 9.60
CA PRO A 21 -41.49 15.95 8.44
C PRO A 21 -41.59 14.53 7.85
N ALA A 22 -42.02 14.45 6.60
CA ALA A 22 -42.07 13.21 5.84
C ALA A 22 -40.71 12.51 6.01
N ALA A 23 -40.75 11.23 6.38
CA ALA A 23 -39.58 10.39 6.61
C ALA A 23 -38.65 10.51 5.39
N GLY A 24 -37.67 11.40 5.48
CA GLY A 24 -36.70 11.64 4.45
C GLY A 24 -35.93 10.34 4.26
N THR A 25 -36.02 9.78 3.06
CA THR A 25 -35.16 8.68 2.62
C THR A 25 -33.72 9.09 2.92
N VAL A 26 -33.12 8.47 3.94
CA VAL A 26 -31.70 8.65 4.26
C VAL A 26 -30.95 8.36 2.95
N PRO A 27 -30.25 9.34 2.36
CA PRO A 27 -29.55 9.11 1.10
C PRO A 27 -28.62 7.93 1.30
N ALA A 28 -28.75 6.91 0.43
CA ALA A 28 -27.90 5.74 0.45
C ALA A 28 -26.44 6.22 0.44
N ALA A 29 -25.68 5.83 1.47
CA ALA A 29 -24.30 6.26 1.63
C ALA A 29 -23.50 5.93 0.37
N ASP A 30 -22.91 6.94 -0.26
CA ASP A 30 -22.03 6.76 -1.40
C ASP A 30 -20.77 5.98 -0.93
N PRO A 31 -20.53 4.75 -1.41
CA PRO A 31 -19.39 3.94 -1.00
C PRO A 31 -18.04 4.56 -1.38
N ALA A 32 -18.03 5.63 -2.17
CA ALA A 32 -16.84 6.41 -2.52
C ALA A 32 -16.49 7.51 -1.51
N ARG A 33 -17.37 7.82 -0.54
CA ARG A 33 -17.21 8.93 0.41
C ARG A 33 -17.22 8.44 1.86
N ASP A 34 -16.45 9.11 2.72
CA ASP A 34 -16.52 8.91 4.16
C ASP A 34 -17.81 9.51 4.76
N ARG A 35 -18.07 9.27 6.06
CA ARG A 35 -19.23 9.85 6.77
C ARG A 35 -19.26 11.39 6.76
N ALA A 36 -18.15 12.04 6.45
CA ALA A 36 -18.02 13.49 6.31
C ALA A 36 -18.10 13.96 4.84
N GLY A 37 -18.43 13.06 3.90
CA GLY A 37 -18.56 13.35 2.47
C GLY A 37 -17.24 13.46 1.71
N ARG A 38 -16.09 13.13 2.32
CA ARG A 38 -14.77 13.23 1.68
C ARG A 38 -14.49 12.00 0.83
N PRO A 39 -13.88 12.15 -0.35
CA PRO A 39 -13.54 11.02 -1.20
C PRO A 39 -12.45 10.17 -0.54
N LEU A 40 -12.83 8.96 -0.11
CA LEU A 40 -11.97 7.91 0.44
C LEU A 40 -10.76 7.59 -0.45
N ALA A 41 -10.94 7.80 -1.75
CA ALA A 41 -9.97 7.46 -2.77
C ALA A 41 -8.77 8.40 -2.81
N VAL A 42 -8.88 9.68 -2.42
CA VAL A 42 -7.82 10.67 -2.72
C VAL A 42 -6.52 10.35 -1.99
N PRO A 43 -6.48 10.19 -0.64
CA PRO A 43 -5.21 9.91 0.05
C PRO A 43 -4.58 8.59 -0.43
N VAL A 44 -5.40 7.55 -0.58
CA VAL A 44 -4.96 6.23 -1.02
C VAL A 44 -4.40 6.29 -2.45
N THR A 45 -5.03 7.04 -3.35
CA THR A 45 -4.58 7.19 -4.74
C THR A 45 -3.21 7.86 -4.79
N LEU A 46 -3.04 8.97 -4.06
CA LEU A 46 -1.77 9.70 -4.04
C LEU A 46 -0.63 8.86 -3.46
N LEU A 47 -0.86 8.20 -2.32
CA LEU A 47 0.16 7.35 -1.67
C LEU A 47 0.53 6.14 -2.53
N ARG A 48 -0.45 5.48 -3.15
CA ARG A 48 -0.20 4.34 -4.05
C ARG A 48 0.52 4.76 -5.32
N ALA A 49 0.15 5.90 -5.92
CA ALA A 49 0.86 6.43 -7.08
C ALA A 49 2.31 6.79 -6.73
N GLY A 50 2.53 7.43 -5.58
CA GLY A 50 3.86 7.70 -5.04
C GLY A 50 4.66 6.42 -4.81
N ALA A 51 4.05 5.42 -4.17
CA ALA A 51 4.66 4.10 -3.98
C ALA A 51 5.03 3.42 -5.31
N ALA A 52 4.18 3.49 -6.33
CA ALA A 52 4.47 2.93 -7.64
C ALA A 52 5.71 3.58 -8.27
N LEU A 53 5.76 4.92 -8.27
CA LEU A 53 6.87 5.68 -8.84
C LEU A 53 8.18 5.41 -8.09
N LEU A 54 8.16 5.56 -6.77
CA LEU A 54 9.32 5.38 -5.91
C LEU A 54 9.79 3.92 -5.88
N GLY A 55 8.87 2.96 -5.96
CA GLY A 55 9.17 1.54 -5.94
C GLY A 55 9.81 1.08 -7.24
N VAL A 56 9.31 1.54 -8.39
CA VAL A 56 9.95 1.30 -9.69
C VAL A 56 11.32 1.97 -9.74
N TYR A 57 11.45 3.22 -9.28
CA TYR A 57 12.75 3.87 -9.19
C TYR A 57 13.73 3.08 -8.30
N GLY A 58 13.33 2.74 -7.07
CA GLY A 58 14.20 2.08 -6.09
C GLY A 58 14.54 0.63 -6.44
N TYR A 59 13.54 -0.20 -6.76
CA TYR A 59 13.75 -1.64 -6.93
C TYR A 59 14.10 -2.06 -8.35
N LEU A 60 13.73 -1.27 -9.36
CA LEU A 60 14.18 -1.53 -10.73
C LEU A 60 15.41 -0.71 -11.04
N VAL A 61 15.32 0.62 -11.05
CA VAL A 61 16.41 1.46 -11.57
C VAL A 61 17.63 1.42 -10.65
N THR A 62 17.50 1.81 -9.39
CA THR A 62 18.66 2.00 -8.53
C THR A 62 19.26 0.68 -8.05
N LEU A 63 18.43 -0.33 -7.76
CA LEU A 63 18.89 -1.66 -7.39
C LEU A 63 19.62 -2.37 -8.54
N TRP A 64 19.08 -2.32 -9.77
CA TRP A 64 19.76 -2.92 -10.92
C TRP A 64 21.12 -2.27 -11.16
N LEU A 65 21.19 -0.94 -11.14
CA LEU A 65 22.45 -0.21 -11.31
C LEU A 65 23.47 -0.55 -10.22
N ALA A 66 23.03 -0.63 -8.96
CA ALA A 66 23.91 -1.00 -7.84
C ALA A 66 24.47 -2.41 -8.00
N ARG A 67 23.65 -3.38 -8.41
CA ARG A 67 24.09 -4.77 -8.68
C ARG A 67 25.14 -4.86 -9.79
N HIS A 68 25.14 -3.90 -10.69
CA HIS A 68 26.04 -3.83 -11.84
C HIS A 68 27.19 -2.84 -11.67
N GLY A 69 27.42 -2.33 -10.46
CA GLY A 69 28.48 -1.35 -10.18
C GLY A 69 28.36 -0.07 -11.02
N SER A 70 27.16 0.25 -11.50
CA SER A 70 26.90 1.39 -12.38
C SER A 70 26.37 2.56 -11.57
N HIS A 71 27.02 3.72 -11.68
CA HIS A 71 26.66 4.92 -10.92
C HIS A 71 26.57 6.14 -11.86
N PRO A 72 25.52 6.23 -12.70
CA PRO A 72 25.36 7.38 -13.57
C PRO A 72 25.18 8.65 -12.74
N GLU A 73 25.84 9.73 -13.15
CA GLU A 73 25.94 10.99 -12.41
C GLU A 73 24.58 11.51 -11.90
N PRO A 74 23.49 11.56 -12.69
CA PRO A 74 22.21 12.07 -12.19
C PRO A 74 21.66 11.30 -10.98
N ILE A 75 21.86 9.98 -10.94
CA ILE A 75 21.39 9.13 -9.84
C ILE A 75 22.31 9.29 -8.63
N ALA A 76 23.62 9.42 -8.85
CA ALA A 76 24.57 9.73 -7.78
C ALA A 76 24.27 11.10 -7.15
N THR A 77 23.93 12.12 -7.95
CA THR A 77 23.52 13.45 -7.48
C THR A 77 22.27 13.37 -6.62
N VAL A 78 21.23 12.65 -7.06
CA VAL A 78 20.02 12.45 -6.26
C VAL A 78 20.35 11.73 -4.95
N ARG A 79 21.19 10.69 -4.99
CA ARG A 79 21.59 9.99 -3.76
C ARG A 79 22.33 10.90 -2.78
N GLU A 80 23.26 11.70 -3.27
CA GLU A 80 24.12 12.54 -2.44
C GLU A 80 23.39 13.76 -1.88
N TRP A 81 22.61 14.44 -2.72
CA TRP A 81 22.01 15.73 -2.37
C TRP A 81 20.56 15.63 -1.89
N LEU A 82 19.87 14.52 -2.19
CA LEU A 82 18.49 14.32 -1.76
C LEU A 82 18.35 13.16 -0.78
N ASN A 83 18.82 11.97 -1.13
CA ASN A 83 18.53 10.78 -0.32
C ASN A 83 19.30 10.80 1.02
N ARG A 84 20.62 11.01 0.99
CA ARG A 84 21.45 11.06 2.21
C ARG A 84 21.03 12.17 3.18
N PRO A 85 20.79 13.43 2.76
CA PRO A 85 20.37 14.48 3.69
C PRO A 85 18.99 14.26 4.28
N LEU A 86 18.08 13.65 3.51
CA LEU A 86 16.76 13.26 4.02
C LEU A 86 16.80 12.00 4.87
N GLY A 87 17.92 11.28 4.86
CA GLY A 87 18.07 10.06 5.61
C GLY A 87 17.36 8.85 5.05
N VAL A 88 17.40 8.75 3.73
CA VAL A 88 16.88 7.64 2.93
C VAL A 88 18.07 6.89 2.37
N ALA A 89 18.59 5.92 3.12
CA ALA A 89 19.91 5.35 2.83
C ALA A 89 19.92 4.26 1.73
N GLU A 90 18.86 3.46 1.61
CA GLU A 90 18.69 2.43 0.54
C GLU A 90 17.79 2.90 -0.62
N ASP A 91 17.96 4.15 -1.06
CA ASP A 91 17.07 4.79 -2.04
C ASP A 91 15.59 4.78 -1.63
N PHE A 92 14.71 5.16 -2.55
CA PHE A 92 13.28 5.27 -2.29
C PHE A 92 12.51 3.94 -2.27
N GLY A 93 13.18 2.80 -2.46
CA GLY A 93 12.55 1.47 -2.51
C GLY A 93 11.81 1.13 -1.21
N PRO A 94 12.48 1.10 -0.05
CA PRO A 94 11.82 0.85 1.23
C PRO A 94 10.69 1.84 1.52
N LEU A 95 10.91 3.14 1.25
CA LEU A 95 9.87 4.17 1.43
C LEU A 95 8.62 3.87 0.58
N ALA A 96 8.80 3.40 -0.65
CA ALA A 96 7.68 3.00 -1.50
C ALA A 96 6.83 1.89 -0.89
N VAL A 97 7.48 0.87 -0.31
CA VAL A 97 6.78 -0.21 0.41
C VAL A 97 6.03 0.34 1.61
N MET A 98 6.65 1.23 2.39
CA MET A 98 6.00 1.85 3.55
C MET A 98 4.75 2.66 3.15
N LEU A 99 4.81 3.41 2.06
CA LEU A 99 3.67 4.15 1.51
C LEU A 99 2.56 3.20 1.03
N LEU A 100 2.92 2.10 0.36
CA LEU A 100 1.96 1.11 -0.10
C LEU A 100 1.26 0.42 1.09
N LEU A 101 2.00 0.09 2.15
CA LEU A 101 1.48 -0.59 3.34
C LEU A 101 0.59 0.31 4.18
N THR A 102 0.99 1.56 4.43
CA THR A 102 0.14 2.55 5.11
C THR A 102 -1.14 2.82 4.31
N ALA A 103 -1.05 2.99 3.00
CA ALA A 103 -2.22 3.14 2.14
C ALA A 103 -3.13 1.90 2.17
N THR A 104 -2.55 0.69 2.22
CA THR A 104 -3.32 -0.55 2.29
C THR A 104 -4.02 -0.71 3.63
N GLY A 105 -3.34 -0.44 4.74
CA GLY A 105 -3.95 -0.46 6.08
C GLY A 105 -5.12 0.51 6.20
N TYR A 106 -4.96 1.72 5.67
CA TYR A 106 -6.02 2.72 5.59
C TYR A 106 -7.21 2.23 4.77
N LEU A 107 -6.93 1.69 3.57
CA LEU A 107 -7.97 1.18 2.67
C LEU A 107 -8.72 -0.02 3.25
N ALA A 108 -8.00 -0.92 3.94
CA ALA A 108 -8.57 -2.10 4.57
C ALA A 108 -9.54 -1.72 5.69
N ALA A 109 -9.14 -0.77 6.53
CA ALA A 109 -10.01 -0.24 7.58
C ALA A 109 -11.24 0.49 7.00
N ALA A 110 -11.08 1.22 5.90
CA ALA A 110 -12.15 1.97 5.25
C ALA A 110 -13.20 1.09 4.58
N ARG A 111 -12.78 -0.01 3.95
CA ARG A 111 -13.66 -0.83 3.13
C ARG A 111 -14.10 -2.13 3.80
N GLY A 112 -13.50 -2.47 4.94
CA GLY A 112 -13.76 -3.72 5.64
C GLY A 112 -13.27 -4.95 4.88
N PHE A 113 -13.46 -6.11 5.51
CA PHE A 113 -13.09 -7.40 4.94
C PHE A 113 -13.97 -7.80 3.74
N GLY A 114 -13.39 -8.51 2.78
CA GLY A 114 -14.14 -9.22 1.74
C GLY A 114 -13.25 -10.26 1.05
N GLY A 115 -13.76 -11.49 0.87
CA GLY A 115 -12.98 -12.61 0.32
C GLY A 115 -12.33 -12.28 -1.03
N TRP A 116 -13.08 -11.62 -1.92
CA TRP A 116 -12.55 -11.15 -3.21
C TRP A 116 -11.34 -10.20 -3.07
N ARG A 117 -11.28 -9.42 -1.99
CA ARG A 117 -10.15 -8.50 -1.74
C ARG A 117 -8.88 -9.26 -1.37
N LEU A 118 -9.01 -10.39 -0.67
CA LEU A 118 -7.89 -11.31 -0.42
C LEU A 118 -7.38 -11.91 -1.73
N VAL A 119 -8.29 -12.40 -2.58
CA VAL A 119 -7.93 -12.93 -3.90
C VAL A 119 -7.19 -11.88 -4.72
N ARG A 120 -7.71 -10.64 -4.76
CA ARG A 120 -7.08 -9.54 -5.49
C ARG A 120 -5.70 -9.16 -4.93
N ALA A 121 -5.50 -9.20 -3.61
CA ALA A 121 -4.21 -8.92 -2.99
C ALA A 121 -3.19 -10.04 -3.23
N TYR A 122 -3.65 -11.29 -3.34
CA TYR A 122 -2.81 -12.46 -3.57
C TYR A 122 -2.49 -12.72 -5.04
N LEU A 123 -3.40 -12.37 -5.96
CA LEU A 123 -3.25 -12.61 -7.40
C LEU A 123 -1.93 -12.06 -7.99
N PRO A 124 -1.45 -10.86 -7.63
CA PRO A 124 -0.14 -10.38 -8.05
C PRO A 124 1.01 -11.32 -7.68
N VAL A 125 1.00 -11.88 -6.47
CA VAL A 125 2.03 -12.82 -6.03
C VAL A 125 1.99 -14.10 -6.85
N LEU A 126 0.79 -14.65 -7.07
CA LEU A 126 0.61 -15.85 -7.88
C LEU A 126 1.21 -15.66 -9.28
N VAL A 127 0.79 -14.61 -9.97
CA VAL A 127 1.23 -14.34 -11.35
C VAL A 127 2.72 -14.05 -11.41
N VAL A 128 3.23 -13.17 -10.55
CA VAL A 128 4.65 -12.75 -10.58
C VAL A 128 5.58 -13.91 -10.19
N THR A 129 5.16 -14.78 -9.26
CA THR A 129 5.95 -15.98 -8.89
C THR A 129 6.03 -16.97 -10.05
N VAL A 130 4.92 -17.20 -10.75
CA VAL A 130 4.90 -18.08 -11.94
C VAL A 130 5.77 -17.49 -13.06
N LEU A 131 5.68 -16.18 -13.29
CA LEU A 131 6.53 -15.50 -14.29
C LEU A 131 8.01 -15.57 -13.93
N ALA A 132 8.36 -15.34 -12.66
CA ALA A 132 9.74 -15.47 -12.19
C ALA A 132 10.28 -16.90 -12.36
N ALA A 133 9.47 -17.90 -11.97
CA ALA A 133 9.84 -19.30 -12.15
C ALA A 133 10.04 -19.67 -13.63
N ALA A 134 9.14 -19.20 -14.52
CA ALA A 134 9.25 -19.43 -15.94
C ALA A 134 10.49 -18.75 -16.56
N ALA A 135 10.80 -17.51 -16.15
CA ALA A 135 11.98 -16.79 -16.60
C ALA A 135 13.27 -17.53 -16.22
N VAL A 136 13.40 -17.93 -14.95
CA VAL A 136 14.59 -18.66 -14.48
C VAL A 136 14.71 -20.03 -15.17
N LEU A 137 13.61 -20.75 -15.38
CA LEU A 137 13.63 -22.01 -16.14
C LEU A 137 14.05 -21.83 -17.61
N ALA A 138 13.79 -20.66 -18.19
CA ALA A 138 14.24 -20.29 -19.52
C ALA A 138 15.68 -19.76 -19.57
N GLY A 139 16.38 -19.74 -18.43
CA GLY A 139 17.74 -19.18 -18.31
C GLY A 139 17.78 -17.65 -18.41
N ILE A 140 16.68 -16.97 -18.09
CA ILE A 140 16.60 -15.51 -18.07
C ILE A 140 16.87 -15.03 -16.65
N ASP A 141 17.88 -14.18 -16.49
CA ASP A 141 18.25 -13.58 -15.22
C ASP A 141 17.18 -12.57 -14.76
N VAL A 142 16.67 -12.81 -13.55
CA VAL A 142 15.66 -11.98 -12.88
C VAL A 142 16.05 -11.72 -11.43
N TRP A 143 15.41 -10.75 -10.78
CA TRP A 143 15.72 -10.46 -9.38
C TRP A 143 15.20 -11.55 -8.43
N THR A 144 16.08 -12.50 -8.09
CA THR A 144 15.87 -13.49 -7.02
C THR A 144 16.82 -13.28 -5.85
N THR A 145 16.54 -13.99 -4.75
CA THR A 145 17.42 -14.12 -3.59
C THR A 145 17.57 -15.60 -3.21
N PRO A 146 18.79 -16.18 -3.29
CA PRO A 146 20.01 -15.61 -3.86
C PRO A 146 19.90 -15.36 -5.39
N PRO A 147 20.83 -14.61 -6.01
CA PRO A 147 20.81 -14.32 -7.46
C PRO A 147 20.78 -15.57 -8.35
N ASP A 148 21.51 -16.62 -7.96
CA ASP A 148 21.63 -17.86 -8.76
C ASP A 148 20.62 -18.93 -8.30
N ALA A 149 19.40 -18.48 -7.99
CA ALA A 149 18.34 -19.31 -7.46
C ALA A 149 17.92 -20.40 -8.45
N SER A 150 17.98 -21.67 -8.05
CA SER A 150 17.40 -22.76 -8.84
C SER A 150 15.89 -22.90 -8.61
N VAL A 151 15.14 -23.14 -9.69
CA VAL A 151 13.69 -23.39 -9.63
C VAL A 151 13.44 -24.88 -9.41
N THR A 152 12.74 -25.18 -8.32
CA THR A 152 12.20 -26.51 -8.03
C THR A 152 10.72 -26.38 -7.69
N ALA A 153 9.91 -27.42 -7.91
CA ALA A 153 8.49 -27.39 -7.56
C ALA A 153 8.24 -27.04 -6.07
N PRO A 154 9.01 -27.57 -5.09
CA PRO A 154 8.90 -27.14 -3.69
C PRO A 154 9.21 -25.65 -3.48
N ASN A 155 10.18 -25.09 -4.22
CA ASN A 155 10.50 -23.65 -4.13
C ASN A 155 9.35 -22.79 -4.65
N VAL A 156 8.73 -23.18 -5.76
CA VAL A 156 7.58 -22.46 -6.30
C VAL A 156 6.41 -22.48 -5.31
N VAL A 157 6.07 -23.65 -4.77
CA VAL A 157 5.02 -23.79 -3.74
C VAL A 157 5.36 -22.98 -2.49
N ALA A 158 6.63 -22.98 -2.05
CA ALA A 158 7.06 -22.20 -0.90
C ALA A 158 6.95 -20.68 -1.13
N ASN A 159 7.20 -20.18 -2.35
CA ASN A 159 7.01 -18.78 -2.67
C ASN A 159 5.53 -18.39 -2.76
N LEU A 160 4.71 -19.25 -3.34
CA LEU A 160 3.26 -19.05 -3.38
C LEU A 160 2.65 -19.02 -1.97
N THR A 161 3.12 -19.86 -1.05
CA THR A 161 2.62 -19.91 0.33
C THR A 161 3.29 -18.92 1.28
N PHE A 162 4.17 -18.05 0.77
CA PHE A 162 5.08 -17.19 1.54
C PHE A 162 6.05 -17.92 2.48
N ALA A 163 6.03 -19.26 2.52
CA ALA A 163 6.95 -20.05 3.35
C ALA A 163 8.43 -19.78 3.02
N SER A 164 8.76 -19.36 1.80
CA SER A 164 10.11 -18.94 1.43
C SER A 164 10.59 -17.70 2.20
N HIS A 165 9.68 -16.80 2.57
CA HIS A 165 10.01 -15.61 3.37
C HIS A 165 10.07 -15.90 4.87
N LEU A 166 9.57 -17.07 5.29
CA LEU A 166 9.50 -17.45 6.70
C LEU A 166 10.65 -18.35 7.14
N VAL A 167 11.38 -18.96 6.19
CA VAL A 167 12.41 -19.97 6.47
C VAL A 167 13.76 -19.55 5.90
N ALA A 168 14.78 -19.51 6.76
CA ALA A 168 16.12 -18.96 6.52
C ALA A 168 16.89 -19.47 5.29
N ALA A 169 16.59 -20.68 4.85
CA ALA A 169 17.39 -21.40 3.83
C ALA A 169 16.68 -21.58 2.48
N LYS A 170 15.60 -20.82 2.20
CA LYS A 170 14.79 -21.05 1.00
C LYS A 170 15.02 -20.00 -0.08
N THR A 171 15.05 -20.47 -1.32
CA THR A 171 15.01 -19.65 -2.53
C THR A 171 13.78 -18.74 -2.54
N VAL A 172 14.02 -17.44 -2.66
CA VAL A 172 12.97 -16.42 -2.80
C VAL A 172 12.96 -15.95 -4.26
N LEU A 173 11.94 -16.35 -5.00
CA LEU A 173 11.77 -16.01 -6.41
C LEU A 173 11.28 -14.58 -6.61
N VAL A 174 10.51 -14.06 -5.65
CA VAL A 174 9.96 -12.70 -5.69
C VAL A 174 10.28 -12.02 -4.36
N PRO A 175 11.42 -11.33 -4.23
CA PRO A 175 11.89 -10.76 -2.97
C PRO A 175 10.91 -9.82 -2.27
N LEU A 176 9.98 -9.21 -3.00
CA LEU A 176 8.95 -8.30 -2.49
C LEU A 176 7.58 -8.97 -2.24
N ALA A 177 7.41 -10.27 -2.45
CA ALA A 177 6.12 -10.92 -2.28
C ALA A 177 5.57 -10.82 -0.85
N TRP A 178 6.44 -10.78 0.17
CA TRP A 178 6.03 -10.55 1.56
C TRP A 178 5.17 -9.29 1.77
N VAL A 179 5.31 -8.26 0.91
CA VAL A 179 4.49 -7.05 0.95
C VAL A 179 3.01 -7.41 0.80
N ALA A 180 2.67 -8.30 -0.14
CA ALA A 180 1.30 -8.78 -0.32
C ALA A 180 0.83 -9.62 0.89
N GLY A 181 1.73 -10.38 1.51
CA GLY A 181 1.45 -11.06 2.78
C GLY A 181 0.96 -10.09 3.86
N LEU A 182 1.64 -8.95 4.03
CA LEU A 182 1.18 -7.90 4.95
C LEU A 182 -0.12 -7.22 4.52
N GLN A 183 -0.38 -7.10 3.22
CA GLN A 183 -1.67 -6.61 2.72
C GLN A 183 -2.80 -7.57 3.09
N LEU A 184 -2.59 -8.89 3.00
CA LEU A 184 -3.55 -9.89 3.48
C LEU A 184 -3.80 -9.73 4.97
N VAL A 185 -2.74 -9.54 5.78
CA VAL A 185 -2.87 -9.24 7.21
C VAL A 185 -3.69 -7.96 7.42
N ALA A 186 -3.49 -6.91 6.63
CA ALA A 186 -4.28 -5.67 6.70
C ALA A 186 -5.79 -5.95 6.56
N TRP A 187 -6.17 -6.78 5.58
CA TRP A 187 -7.55 -7.18 5.35
C TRP A 187 -8.09 -8.05 6.48
N LEU A 188 -7.29 -8.97 7.02
CA LEU A 188 -7.68 -9.79 8.17
C LEU A 188 -7.89 -8.94 9.43
N VAL A 189 -7.04 -7.95 9.70
CA VAL A 189 -7.22 -7.00 10.81
C VAL A 189 -8.53 -6.21 10.66
N ALA A 190 -8.98 -5.96 9.43
CA ALA A 190 -10.27 -5.33 9.18
C ALA A 190 -11.49 -6.18 9.55
N LEU A 191 -11.33 -7.47 9.87
CA LEU A 191 -12.39 -8.30 10.48
C LEU A 191 -12.71 -7.85 11.90
N ASP A 192 -11.71 -7.36 12.63
CA ASP A 192 -11.93 -6.98 14.02
C ASP A 192 -12.66 -5.64 14.13
N ARG A 193 -13.82 -5.68 14.79
CA ARG A 193 -14.59 -4.48 15.12
C ARG A 193 -13.99 -3.73 16.30
N ARG A 194 -13.25 -4.41 17.17
CA ARG A 194 -12.56 -3.86 18.34
C ARG A 194 -11.12 -3.55 17.95
N THR A 195 -10.90 -2.45 17.24
CA THR A 195 -9.60 -2.10 16.64
C THR A 195 -8.41 -2.15 17.62
N TRP A 196 -8.58 -1.68 18.86
CA TRP A 196 -7.45 -1.47 19.77
C TRP A 196 -6.80 -2.75 20.32
N PRO A 197 -7.52 -3.81 20.77
CA PRO A 197 -6.88 -5.05 21.24
C PRO A 197 -6.09 -5.75 20.13
N THR A 198 -6.61 -5.81 18.90
CA THR A 198 -5.89 -6.46 17.79
C THR A 198 -4.64 -5.69 17.40
N VAL A 199 -4.72 -4.36 17.31
CA VAL A 199 -3.53 -3.53 17.03
C VAL A 199 -2.49 -3.72 18.13
N LEU A 200 -2.89 -3.67 19.40
CA LEU A 200 -1.97 -3.85 20.52
C LEU A 200 -1.37 -5.26 20.54
N LEU A 201 -2.19 -6.29 20.33
CA LEU A 201 -1.74 -7.68 20.27
C LEU A 201 -0.73 -7.88 19.16
N LEU A 202 -1.01 -7.39 17.94
CA LEU A 202 -0.09 -7.50 16.81
C LEU A 202 1.19 -6.70 17.04
N LEU A 203 1.12 -5.53 17.68
CA LEU A 203 2.29 -4.74 18.02
C LEU A 203 3.15 -5.44 19.06
N VAL A 204 2.55 -6.00 20.12
CA VAL A 204 3.24 -6.79 21.14
C VAL A 204 3.83 -8.04 20.54
N ALA A 205 3.08 -8.79 19.72
CA ALA A 205 3.58 -9.98 19.04
C ALA A 205 4.77 -9.64 18.11
N THR A 206 4.69 -8.52 17.38
CA THR A 206 5.79 -8.05 16.54
C THR A 206 7.00 -7.68 17.37
N GLY A 207 6.83 -6.90 18.43
CA GLY A 207 7.91 -6.51 19.33
C GLY A 207 8.58 -7.71 20.00
N VAL A 208 7.79 -8.65 20.54
CA VAL A 208 8.29 -9.88 21.15
C VAL A 208 9.05 -10.72 20.13
N LEU A 209 8.48 -10.94 18.94
CA LEU A 209 9.16 -11.74 17.94
C LEU A 209 10.47 -11.09 17.46
N CYS A 210 10.48 -9.78 17.28
CA CYS A 210 11.68 -9.07 16.82
C CYS A 210 12.77 -8.97 17.89
N LEU A 211 12.40 -8.85 19.18
CA LEU A 211 13.36 -8.70 20.28
C LEU A 211 13.92 -10.03 20.78
N PHE A 212 13.13 -11.10 20.73
CA PHE A 212 13.48 -12.37 21.36
C PHE A 212 13.77 -13.51 20.38
N ALA A 213 13.43 -13.36 19.10
CA ALA A 213 13.68 -14.41 18.12
C ALA A 213 15.00 -14.21 17.37
N GLY A 214 16.11 -14.20 18.12
CA GLY A 214 17.47 -13.91 17.63
C GLY A 214 17.87 -14.65 16.35
N ASP A 215 17.43 -15.90 16.18
CA ASP A 215 17.70 -16.73 14.98
C ASP A 215 16.60 -16.71 13.92
N LEU A 216 15.45 -16.07 14.19
CA LEU A 216 14.32 -15.95 13.25
C LEU A 216 14.39 -14.65 12.44
N THR A 217 15.59 -14.16 12.14
CA THR A 217 15.83 -12.90 11.41
C THR A 217 15.00 -12.81 10.11
N HIS A 218 14.77 -13.94 9.45
CA HIS A 218 13.97 -14.04 8.23
C HIS A 218 12.47 -13.79 8.46
N LEU A 219 11.90 -14.27 9.57
CA LEU A 219 10.53 -13.94 10.00
C LEU A 219 10.42 -12.48 10.46
N GLY A 220 11.49 -11.98 11.09
CA GLY A 220 11.56 -10.62 11.58
C GLY A 220 11.31 -9.62 10.46
N ARG A 221 12.01 -9.75 9.33
CA ARG A 221 12.07 -8.71 8.29
C ARG A 221 10.70 -8.25 7.75
N PRO A 222 9.78 -9.13 7.32
CA PRO A 222 8.43 -8.69 6.91
C PRO A 222 7.64 -8.07 8.07
N LEU A 223 7.74 -8.64 9.27
CA LEU A 223 6.99 -8.17 10.44
C LEU A 223 7.45 -6.78 10.91
N LEU A 224 8.68 -6.36 10.60
CA LEU A 224 9.17 -5.01 10.87
C LEU A 224 8.26 -3.93 10.27
N PHE A 225 7.64 -4.24 9.14
CA PHE A 225 6.78 -3.32 8.39
C PHE A 225 5.30 -3.43 8.77
N LEU A 226 4.90 -4.41 9.59
CA LEU A 226 3.52 -4.54 10.06
C LEU A 226 3.01 -3.27 10.78
N PRO A 227 3.79 -2.59 11.64
CA PRO A 227 3.34 -1.36 12.28
C PRO A 227 2.87 -0.28 11.29
N LEU A 228 3.41 -0.23 10.06
CA LEU A 228 2.99 0.74 9.04
C LEU A 228 1.59 0.44 8.49
N VAL A 229 1.25 -0.85 8.34
CA VAL A 229 -0.12 -1.26 8.05
C VAL A 229 -1.05 -0.82 9.17
N LEU A 230 -0.65 -1.04 10.42
CA LEU A 230 -1.44 -0.65 11.59
C LEU A 230 -1.63 0.87 11.69
N VAL A 231 -0.61 1.66 11.37
CA VAL A 231 -0.72 3.14 11.32
C VAL A 231 -1.79 3.58 10.32
N GLY A 232 -1.79 3.01 9.11
CA GLY A 232 -2.83 3.27 8.12
C GLY A 232 -4.23 2.94 8.66
N HIS A 233 -4.36 1.75 9.26
CA HIS A 233 -5.61 1.27 9.83
C HIS A 233 -6.13 2.17 10.96
N VAL A 234 -5.28 2.51 11.93
CA VAL A 234 -5.59 3.39 13.06
C VAL A 234 -5.98 4.78 12.58
N THR A 235 -5.25 5.32 11.59
CA THR A 235 -5.54 6.65 11.01
C THR A 235 -6.97 6.71 10.47
N TRP A 236 -7.39 5.70 9.71
CA TRP A 236 -8.78 5.62 9.24
C TRP A 236 -9.79 5.57 10.39
N ARG A 237 -9.53 4.74 11.41
CA ARG A 237 -10.45 4.52 12.54
C ARG A 237 -10.66 5.77 13.38
N VAL A 238 -9.64 6.62 13.50
CA VAL A 238 -9.76 7.95 14.09
C VAL A 238 -10.63 8.87 13.23
N LEU A 239 -10.43 8.86 11.91
CA LEU A 239 -11.22 9.70 10.99
C LEU A 239 -12.70 9.32 10.99
N ASP A 240 -13.01 8.01 10.97
CA ASP A 240 -14.38 7.51 11.04
C ASP A 240 -14.98 7.55 12.46
N ARG A 241 -14.25 8.14 13.43
CA ARG A 241 -14.66 8.34 14.83
C ARG A 241 -14.97 7.04 15.59
N THR A 242 -14.52 5.90 15.07
CA THR A 242 -14.61 4.60 15.75
C THR A 242 -13.52 4.42 16.80
N LEU A 243 -12.47 5.25 16.75
CA LEU A 243 -11.39 5.30 17.72
C LEU A 243 -11.18 6.75 18.19
N PRO A 244 -11.10 7.01 19.51
CA PRO A 244 -10.78 8.34 20.02
C PRO A 244 -9.43 8.84 19.52
N LEU A 245 -9.30 10.15 19.25
CA LEU A 245 -8.08 10.76 18.73
C LEU A 245 -6.85 10.46 19.62
N LEU A 246 -6.99 10.60 20.94
CA LEU A 246 -5.90 10.33 21.88
C LEU A 246 -5.43 8.87 21.80
N ALA A 247 -6.35 7.91 21.76
CA ALA A 247 -6.02 6.50 21.61
C ALA A 247 -5.31 6.25 20.27
N GLY A 248 -5.78 6.88 19.18
CA GLY A 248 -5.13 6.80 17.89
C GLY A 248 -3.70 7.35 17.89
N MET A 249 -3.48 8.52 18.50
CA MET A 249 -2.15 9.11 18.64
C MET A 249 -1.20 8.20 19.43
N LEU A 250 -1.67 7.65 20.56
CA LEU A 250 -0.88 6.72 21.37
C LEU A 250 -0.54 5.43 20.60
N LEU A 251 -1.48 4.87 19.83
CA LEU A 251 -1.22 3.67 19.02
C LEU A 251 -0.24 3.94 17.87
N VAL A 252 -0.35 5.08 17.20
CA VAL A 252 0.62 5.47 16.15
C VAL A 252 2.00 5.71 16.76
N ALA A 253 2.08 6.39 17.90
CA ALA A 253 3.33 6.57 18.63
C ALA A 253 3.94 5.23 19.06
N ALA A 254 3.11 4.28 19.53
CA ALA A 254 3.57 2.94 19.87
C ALA A 254 4.09 2.16 18.66
N CYS A 255 3.46 2.31 17.48
CA CYS A 255 3.94 1.73 16.22
C CYS A 255 5.32 2.27 15.84
N LEU A 256 5.53 3.59 15.94
CA LEU A 256 6.82 4.22 15.67
C LEU A 256 7.88 3.83 16.72
N ALA A 257 7.50 3.77 17.99
CA ALA A 257 8.39 3.31 19.06
C ALA A 257 8.84 1.87 18.85
N ALA A 258 7.95 0.98 18.41
CA ALA A 258 8.29 -0.39 18.05
C ALA A 258 9.27 -0.44 16.86
N ILE A 259 9.04 0.36 15.83
CA ILE A 259 9.98 0.49 14.69
C ILE A 259 11.37 0.90 15.17
N ILE A 260 11.47 1.93 16.03
CA ILE A 260 12.74 2.40 16.59
C ILE A 260 13.40 1.33 17.46
N ALA A 261 12.62 0.64 18.28
CA ALA A 261 13.14 -0.40 19.15
C ALA A 261 13.74 -1.54 18.34
N VAL A 262 13.06 -1.97 17.27
CA VAL A 262 13.53 -3.08 16.44
C VAL A 262 14.72 -2.69 15.55
N ASP A 263 14.75 -1.47 15.02
CA ASP A 263 15.90 -0.97 14.25
C ASP A 263 17.21 -1.06 15.05
N ARG A 264 17.16 -0.84 16.37
CA ARG A 264 18.33 -0.94 17.26
C ARG A 264 18.77 -2.37 17.57
N THR A 265 17.87 -3.34 17.44
CA THR A 265 18.15 -4.74 17.81
C THR A 265 18.36 -5.64 16.61
N PHE A 266 17.91 -5.24 15.43
CA PHE A 266 17.96 -6.04 14.22
C PHE A 266 19.12 -5.60 13.33
N ALA A 267 20.24 -6.32 13.39
CA ALA A 267 21.46 -6.00 12.64
C ALA A 267 21.25 -5.86 11.12
N GLY A 268 20.26 -6.56 10.54
CA GLY A 268 19.94 -6.48 9.11
C GLY A 268 19.26 -5.16 8.66
N LEU A 269 19.01 -4.23 9.58
CA LEU A 269 18.54 -2.86 9.30
C LEU A 269 19.64 -1.81 9.51
N GLU A 270 20.83 -2.21 9.95
CA GLU A 270 21.96 -1.29 10.03
C GLU A 270 22.12 -0.63 8.65
N GLN A 271 22.13 0.71 8.63
CA GLN A 271 22.20 1.54 7.42
C GLN A 271 20.89 1.72 6.63
N TRP A 272 19.74 1.16 7.02
CA TRP A 272 18.47 1.41 6.29
C TRP A 272 17.83 2.74 6.64
N TRP A 273 18.18 3.31 7.80
CA TRP A 273 17.54 4.49 8.38
C TRP A 273 16.02 4.29 8.45
N TYR A 274 15.63 3.06 8.81
CA TYR A 274 14.28 2.55 8.73
C TYR A 274 13.26 3.42 9.51
N PRO A 275 13.55 3.90 10.74
CA PRO A 275 12.65 4.77 11.47
C PRO A 275 12.40 6.13 10.78
N VAL A 276 13.40 6.67 10.10
CA VAL A 276 13.30 7.96 9.40
C VAL A 276 12.36 7.82 8.20
N ALA A 277 12.61 6.82 7.34
CA ALA A 277 11.75 6.53 6.20
C ALA A 277 10.31 6.19 6.63
N ALA A 278 10.14 5.41 7.72
CA ALA A 278 8.83 5.14 8.29
C ALA A 278 8.12 6.42 8.75
N THR A 279 8.84 7.33 9.41
CA THR A 279 8.29 8.63 9.83
C THR A 279 7.84 9.45 8.62
N TYR A 280 8.62 9.49 7.53
CA TYR A 280 8.16 10.14 6.30
C TYR A 280 6.89 9.51 5.73
N ALA A 281 6.80 8.18 5.69
CA ALA A 281 5.59 7.50 5.22
C ALA A 281 4.36 7.86 6.07
N VAL A 282 4.51 7.91 7.40
CA VAL A 282 3.44 8.34 8.31
C VAL A 282 3.07 9.81 8.08
N LEU A 283 4.05 10.71 7.97
CA LEU A 283 3.80 12.13 7.71
C LEU A 283 3.11 12.34 6.37
N LEU A 284 3.55 11.66 5.31
CA LEU A 284 2.94 11.72 3.99
C LEU A 284 1.50 11.18 4.02
N LEU A 285 1.22 10.10 4.77
CA LEU A 285 -0.15 9.64 5.01
C LEU A 285 -0.99 10.72 5.67
N LEU A 286 -0.51 11.31 6.78
CA LEU A 286 -1.25 12.32 7.53
C LEU A 286 -1.49 13.58 6.68
N VAL A 287 -0.50 14.01 5.90
CA VAL A 287 -0.62 15.11 4.93
C VAL A 287 -1.65 14.75 3.85
N ALA A 288 -1.57 13.58 3.23
CA ALA A 288 -2.50 13.16 2.19
C ALA A 288 -3.95 13.11 2.70
N VAL A 289 -4.14 12.66 3.93
CA VAL A 289 -5.44 12.64 4.62
C VAL A 289 -5.94 14.05 4.95
N ARG A 290 -5.07 14.90 5.51
CA ARG A 290 -5.45 16.23 6.00
C ARG A 290 -5.63 17.24 4.87
N ALA A 291 -4.81 17.11 3.82
CA ALA A 291 -4.76 17.99 2.67
C ALA A 291 -5.57 17.45 1.47
N ALA A 292 -6.57 16.59 1.71
CA ALA A 292 -7.52 16.09 0.70
C ALA A 292 -8.49 17.17 0.17
N GLY A 293 -7.99 18.38 -0.09
CA GLY A 293 -8.72 19.50 -0.67
C GLY A 293 -8.79 19.43 -2.21
N PRO A 294 -9.29 20.50 -2.86
CA PRO A 294 -9.52 20.53 -4.32
C PRO A 294 -8.27 20.21 -5.16
N THR A 295 -7.11 20.72 -4.76
CA THR A 295 -5.84 20.48 -5.46
C THR A 295 -5.44 19.01 -5.40
N ALA A 296 -5.48 18.40 -4.22
CA ALA A 296 -5.17 16.98 -4.04
C ALA A 296 -6.16 16.09 -4.81
N ALA A 297 -7.46 16.45 -4.80
CA ALA A 297 -8.47 15.75 -5.58
C ALA A 297 -8.20 15.86 -7.09
N THR A 298 -7.75 17.03 -7.58
CA THR A 298 -7.39 17.24 -8.99
C THR A 298 -6.18 16.38 -9.38
N ILE A 299 -5.13 16.36 -8.56
CA ILE A 299 -3.94 15.53 -8.80
C ILE A 299 -4.30 14.04 -8.76
N ALA A 300 -5.09 13.61 -7.78
CA ALA A 300 -5.55 12.24 -7.66
C ALA A 300 -6.46 11.83 -8.82
N ALA A 301 -7.25 12.77 -9.36
CA ALA A 301 -8.08 12.55 -10.53
C ALA A 301 -7.28 12.60 -11.85
N HIS A 302 -6.02 13.02 -11.86
CA HIS A 302 -5.23 13.02 -13.08
C HIS A 302 -5.08 11.58 -13.63
N PRO A 303 -5.25 11.34 -14.95
CA PRO A 303 -5.24 9.98 -15.51
C PRO A 303 -3.97 9.19 -15.19
N VAL A 304 -2.80 9.85 -15.24
CA VAL A 304 -1.51 9.22 -14.91
C VAL A 304 -1.45 8.80 -13.44
N THR A 305 -1.90 9.65 -12.53
CA THR A 305 -1.92 9.36 -11.09
C THR A 305 -2.83 8.17 -10.78
N ARG A 306 -4.03 8.17 -11.37
CA ARG A 306 -4.95 7.03 -11.24
C ARG A 306 -4.36 5.75 -11.81
N TRP A 307 -3.77 5.83 -13.00
CA TRP A 307 -3.12 4.69 -13.65
C TRP A 307 -2.05 4.08 -12.75
N LEU A 308 -1.14 4.90 -12.20
CA LEU A 308 -0.10 4.47 -11.27
C LEU A 308 -0.70 3.85 -10.00
N ALA A 309 -1.66 4.51 -9.36
CA ALA A 309 -2.27 4.03 -8.12
C ALA A 309 -2.97 2.67 -8.27
N ASP A 310 -3.69 2.48 -9.37
CA ASP A 310 -4.43 1.27 -9.69
C ASP A 310 -3.52 0.08 -10.01
N ARG A 311 -2.26 0.36 -10.39
CA ARG A 311 -1.24 -0.64 -10.78
C ARG A 311 -0.07 -0.71 -9.82
N ALA A 312 -0.10 0.01 -8.70
CA ALA A 312 1.03 0.13 -7.79
C ALA A 312 1.62 -1.22 -7.35
N GLU A 313 0.78 -2.16 -6.94
CA GLU A 313 1.22 -3.52 -6.57
C GLU A 313 1.91 -4.25 -7.74
N TRP A 314 1.31 -4.19 -8.93
CA TRP A 314 1.86 -4.83 -10.13
C TRP A 314 3.19 -4.21 -10.52
N LEU A 315 3.29 -2.87 -10.53
CA LEU A 315 4.51 -2.14 -10.90
C LEU A 315 5.66 -2.47 -9.94
N VAL A 316 5.39 -2.51 -8.63
CA VAL A 316 6.40 -2.83 -7.62
C VAL A 316 6.87 -4.27 -7.73
N LEU A 317 5.96 -5.24 -7.90
CA LEU A 317 6.31 -6.66 -7.96
C LEU A 317 6.95 -7.06 -9.29
N LEU A 318 6.44 -6.54 -10.42
CA LEU A 318 6.96 -6.87 -11.75
C LEU A 318 8.29 -6.19 -12.07
N GLY A 319 8.64 -5.09 -11.38
CA GLY A 319 9.91 -4.39 -11.59
C GLY A 319 11.12 -5.32 -11.50
N GLY A 320 11.16 -6.16 -10.46
CA GLY A 320 12.23 -7.14 -10.26
C GLY A 320 12.25 -8.29 -11.27
N VAL A 321 11.09 -8.68 -11.79
CA VAL A 321 10.97 -9.86 -12.65
C VAL A 321 11.09 -9.47 -14.12
N ILE A 322 10.21 -8.60 -14.60
CA ILE A 322 10.17 -8.18 -16.00
C ILE A 322 11.26 -7.15 -16.29
N GLY A 323 11.48 -6.21 -15.37
CA GLY A 323 12.46 -5.15 -15.59
C GLY A 323 13.89 -5.70 -15.69
N PHE A 324 14.28 -6.61 -14.79
CA PHE A 324 15.59 -7.27 -14.86
C PHE A 324 15.69 -8.18 -16.09
N ALA A 325 14.67 -9.00 -16.37
CA ALA A 325 14.63 -9.86 -17.57
C ALA A 325 14.86 -9.09 -18.88
N VAL A 326 14.41 -7.83 -18.96
CA VAL A 326 14.62 -6.97 -20.13
C VAL A 326 16.00 -6.31 -20.10
N LEU A 327 16.48 -5.87 -18.93
CA LEU A 327 17.75 -5.16 -18.82
C LEU A 327 18.98 -6.05 -19.04
N GLU A 328 18.96 -7.29 -18.55
CA GLU A 328 20.09 -8.21 -18.67
C GLU A 328 20.54 -8.48 -20.11
N PRO A 329 19.66 -8.88 -21.06
CA PRO A 329 20.09 -9.11 -22.45
C PRO A 329 20.47 -7.81 -23.19
N LEU A 330 19.96 -6.65 -22.75
CA LEU A 330 20.31 -5.35 -23.33
C LEU A 330 21.64 -4.81 -22.80
N ARG A 331 22.19 -5.45 -21.76
CA ARG A 331 23.46 -5.05 -21.16
C ARG A 331 24.60 -5.22 -22.17
N GLY A 332 25.32 -4.13 -22.41
CA GLY A 332 26.45 -4.10 -23.35
C GLY A 332 26.07 -3.95 -24.82
N THR A 333 24.78 -4.11 -25.19
CA THR A 333 24.29 -3.89 -26.56
C THR A 333 23.64 -2.52 -26.73
N VAL A 334 22.97 -2.02 -25.69
CA VAL A 334 22.22 -0.76 -25.71
C VAL A 334 22.71 0.17 -24.59
N PRO A 335 22.81 1.50 -24.81
CA PRO A 335 23.09 2.45 -23.74
C PRO A 335 22.10 2.32 -22.58
N VAL A 336 22.61 2.33 -21.35
CA VAL A 336 21.82 2.12 -20.12
C VAL A 336 20.53 2.97 -20.06
N PRO A 337 20.52 4.27 -20.42
CA PRO A 337 19.29 5.06 -20.40
C PRO A 337 18.19 4.50 -21.33
N LEU A 338 18.56 4.01 -22.51
CA LEU A 338 17.61 3.43 -23.46
C LEU A 338 17.13 2.05 -22.99
N GLY A 339 18.02 1.24 -22.41
CA GLY A 339 17.64 -0.02 -21.76
C GLY A 339 16.65 0.21 -20.60
N MET A 340 16.86 1.23 -19.79
CA MET A 340 15.95 1.62 -18.70
C MET A 340 14.58 2.05 -19.22
N VAL A 341 14.52 2.83 -20.30
CA VAL A 341 13.24 3.20 -20.93
C VAL A 341 12.51 1.96 -21.44
N ALA A 342 13.23 1.02 -22.08
CA ALA A 342 12.64 -0.23 -22.55
C ALA A 342 12.10 -1.09 -21.39
N ALA A 343 12.86 -1.22 -20.30
CA ALA A 343 12.45 -1.96 -19.11
C ALA A 343 11.24 -1.33 -18.41
N LEU A 344 11.23 0.00 -18.27
CA LEU A 344 10.09 0.75 -17.72
C LEU A 344 8.83 0.57 -18.58
N ALA A 345 8.97 0.63 -19.90
CA ALA A 345 7.87 0.38 -20.82
C ALA A 345 7.35 -1.06 -20.71
N ALA A 346 8.24 -2.06 -20.66
CA ALA A 346 7.86 -3.46 -20.50
C ALA A 346 7.14 -3.73 -19.17
N VAL A 347 7.65 -3.20 -18.06
CA VAL A 347 7.00 -3.31 -16.74
C VAL A 347 5.64 -2.61 -16.74
N GLY A 348 5.53 -1.43 -17.35
CA GLY A 348 4.27 -0.70 -17.47
C GLY A 348 3.22 -1.45 -18.30
N LEU A 349 3.62 -2.03 -19.43
CA LEU A 349 2.76 -2.86 -20.29
C LEU A 349 2.32 -4.15 -19.58
N ALA A 350 3.24 -4.84 -18.91
CA ALA A 350 2.93 -6.03 -18.13
C ALA A 350 1.97 -5.72 -16.98
N ALA A 351 2.19 -4.61 -16.26
CA ALA A 351 1.31 -4.17 -15.19
C ALA A 351 -0.09 -3.79 -15.70
N GLU A 352 -0.20 -3.14 -16.87
CA GLU A 352 -1.47 -2.87 -17.54
C GLU A 352 -2.20 -4.17 -17.90
N ALA A 353 -1.51 -5.13 -18.52
CA ALA A 353 -2.08 -6.40 -18.92
C ALA A 353 -2.61 -7.19 -17.72
N CYS A 354 -1.80 -7.34 -16.67
CA CYS A 354 -2.20 -8.01 -15.43
C CYS A 354 -3.36 -7.31 -14.71
N HIS A 355 -3.36 -5.97 -14.69
CA HIS A 355 -4.46 -5.19 -14.14
C HIS A 355 -5.76 -5.42 -14.91
N ARG A 356 -5.73 -5.40 -16.26
CA ARG A 356 -6.90 -5.69 -17.10
C ARG A 356 -7.41 -7.10 -16.91
N LEU A 357 -6.51 -8.09 -16.88
CA LEU A 357 -6.87 -9.49 -16.64
C LEU A 357 -7.60 -9.65 -15.31
N THR A 358 -7.09 -9.03 -14.25
CA THR A 358 -7.76 -8.98 -12.94
C THR A 358 -9.16 -8.38 -13.07
N GLY A 359 -9.31 -7.29 -13.83
CA GLY A 359 -10.60 -6.65 -14.08
C GLY A 359 -11.61 -7.54 -14.81
N VAL A 360 -11.16 -8.35 -15.78
CA VAL A 360 -12.03 -9.33 -16.47
C VAL A 360 -12.51 -10.40 -15.50
N ILE A 361 -11.61 -10.97 -14.70
CA ILE A 361 -11.96 -11.98 -13.68
C ILE A 361 -12.99 -11.41 -12.71
N THR A 362 -12.82 -10.16 -12.26
CA THR A 362 -13.78 -9.51 -11.33
C THR A 362 -15.19 -9.33 -11.90
N LYS A 363 -15.29 -9.14 -13.22
CA LYS A 363 -16.58 -8.93 -13.88
C LYS A 363 -17.32 -10.25 -14.06
N ALA A 364 -16.59 -11.32 -14.39
CA ALA A 364 -17.16 -12.65 -14.55
C ALA A 364 -17.81 -13.17 -13.26
N GLU A 365 -17.26 -12.87 -12.08
CA GLU A 365 -17.85 -13.29 -10.79
C GLU A 365 -19.14 -12.54 -10.40
N ARG A 366 -19.44 -11.41 -11.05
CA ARG A 366 -20.63 -10.59 -10.75
C ARG A 366 -21.78 -10.82 -11.73
N ALA A 367 -21.55 -11.56 -12.82
CA ALA A 367 -22.53 -11.87 -13.85
C ALA A 367 -23.19 -13.22 -13.55
#